data_AF-A0A950SNN3-F1
#
_entry.id   AF-A0A950SNN3-F1
#
_cell.length_a   1.000
_cell.length_b   1.000
_cell.length_c   1.000
_cell.angle_alpha   90.00
_cell.angle_beta   90.00
_cell.angle_gamma   90.00
#
_symmetry.space_group_name_H-M   'P 1'
#
loop_
_entity.id
_entity.type
_entity.pdbx_description
1 polymer ?
#
loop_
_entity_poly.entity_id
_entity_poly.type
_entity_poly.pdbx_seq_one_letter_code
_entity_poly.pdbx_strand_id
1 'polypeptide(L)' 'TGVLAVAWVGGEGKSGLIDGNPHQVIVQLYGIAVTIVYDVIVSLIILKLVDLTIGLRVDAEIEREGLDLALHGEAVQ' A
#
# COMPACT_ATOMS: atom_id res chain seq x y z
N THR A 1 -9.42 15.34 -5.19
CA THR A 1 -9.76 14.74 -3.88
C THR A 1 -11.21 15.02 -3.57
N GLY A 2 -11.82 14.31 -2.61
CA GLY A 2 -13.28 14.28 -2.45
C GLY A 2 -13.87 15.61 -1.98
N VAL A 3 -13.21 16.22 -0.99
CA VAL A 3 -13.78 17.39 -0.28
C VAL A 3 -13.30 18.71 -0.87
N LEU A 4 -11.99 18.86 -1.07
CA LEU A 4 -11.34 20.15 -1.33
C LEU A 4 -11.07 20.44 -2.81
N ALA A 5 -11.49 19.56 -3.73
CA ALA A 5 -11.31 19.84 -5.15
C ALA A 5 -12.20 21.01 -5.57
N VAL A 6 -11.67 21.90 -6.41
CA VAL A 6 -12.37 23.07 -6.94
C VAL A 6 -12.17 23.15 -8.45
N ALA A 7 -13.23 23.42 -9.20
CA ALA A 7 -13.27 23.34 -10.65
C ALA A 7 -12.32 24.34 -11.33
N TRP A 8 -12.09 25.51 -10.73
CA TRP A 8 -11.17 26.49 -11.32
C TRP A 8 -9.70 26.04 -11.29
N VAL A 9 -9.32 25.14 -10.37
CA VAL A 9 -7.99 24.51 -10.33
C VAL A 9 -7.97 23.20 -11.12
N GLY A 10 -8.99 22.35 -10.94
CA GLY A 10 -9.03 21.00 -11.51
C GLY A 10 -9.49 20.93 -12.97
N GLY A 11 -10.17 21.97 -13.45
CA GLY A 11 -10.93 21.97 -14.69
C GLY A 11 -12.39 21.55 -14.49
N GLU A 12 -13.17 21.70 -15.56
CA GLU A 12 -14.61 21.39 -15.58
C GLU A 12 -14.87 19.93 -15.16
N GLY A 13 -15.89 19.74 -14.32
CA GLY A 13 -16.28 18.42 -13.81
C GLY A 13 -15.41 17.85 -12.69
N LYS A 14 -14.37 18.57 -12.22
CA LYS A 14 -13.48 18.11 -11.14
C LYS A 14 -13.69 18.83 -9.80
N SER A 15 -14.88 19.37 -9.57
CA SER A 15 -15.27 19.95 -8.29
C SER A 15 -15.44 18.87 -7.21
N GLY A 16 -15.17 19.23 -5.97
CA GLY A 16 -15.37 18.42 -4.77
C GLY A 16 -16.55 18.91 -3.94
N LEU A 17 -16.69 18.38 -2.73
CA LEU A 17 -17.81 18.69 -1.83
C LEU A 17 -17.98 20.19 -1.58
N ILE A 18 -16.89 20.92 -1.33
CA ILE A 18 -16.95 22.37 -1.03
C ILE A 18 -17.32 23.21 -2.24
N ASP A 19 -17.24 22.64 -3.44
CA ASP A 19 -17.52 23.27 -4.72
C ASP A 19 -18.78 22.67 -5.38
N GLY A 20 -19.72 22.23 -4.53
CA GLY A 20 -21.06 21.80 -4.94
C GLY A 20 -21.18 20.38 -5.48
N ASN A 21 -20.11 19.57 -5.47
CA ASN A 21 -20.11 18.20 -5.99
C ASN A 21 -19.93 17.15 -4.89
N PRO A 22 -21.00 16.75 -4.17
CA PRO A 22 -20.93 15.71 -3.15
C PRO A 22 -20.64 14.31 -3.71
N HIS A 23 -20.97 14.06 -4.98
CA HIS A 23 -20.70 12.78 -5.64
C HIS A 23 -19.20 12.46 -5.67
N GLN A 24 -18.34 13.48 -5.76
CA GLN A 24 -16.89 13.30 -5.76
C GLN A 24 -16.38 12.58 -4.51
N VAL A 25 -16.99 12.76 -3.34
CA VAL A 25 -16.58 12.05 -2.11
C VAL A 25 -16.81 10.54 -2.24
N ILE A 26 -17.95 10.14 -2.80
CA ILE A 26 -18.30 8.73 -3.01
C ILE A 26 -17.35 8.08 -4.00
N VAL A 27 -17.05 8.77 -5.11
CA VAL A 27 -16.08 8.28 -6.11
C VAL A 27 -14.70 8.05 -5.49
N GLN A 28 -14.24 8.95 -4.62
CA GLN A 28 -12.95 8.77 -3.95
C GLN A 28 -12.97 7.63 -2.93
N LEU A 29 -14.06 7.46 -2.17
CA LEU A 29 -14.20 6.33 -1.24
C LEU A 29 -14.20 5.00 -1.99
N TYR A 30 -14.88 4.93 -3.13
CA TYR A 30 -14.82 3.76 -4.00
C TYR A 30 -13.39 3.48 -4.48
N GLY A 31 -12.68 4.51 -4.95
CA GLY A 31 -11.27 4.39 -5.33
C GLY A 31 -10.40 3.82 -4.20
N ILE A 32 -10.53 4.35 -2.99
CA ILE A 32 -9.82 3.87 -1.79
C ILE A 32 -10.15 2.40 -1.51
N ALA A 33 -11.42 2.03 -1.55
CA ALA A 33 -11.84 0.64 -1.31
C ALA A 33 -11.24 -0.32 -2.34
N VAL A 34 -11.27 0.06 -3.62
CA VAL A 34 -10.67 -0.74 -4.70
C VAL A 34 -9.16 -0.91 -4.51
N THR A 35 -8.43 0.16 -4.19
CA THR A 35 -6.97 0.07 -3.98
C THR A 35 -6.64 -0.81 -2.78
N ILE A 36 -7.36 -0.66 -1.66
CA ILE A 36 -7.14 -1.52 -0.47
C ILE A 36 -7.37 -2.99 -0.81
N VAL A 37 -8.49 -3.30 -1.48
CA VAL A 37 -8.81 -4.70 -1.83
C VAL A 37 -7.78 -5.27 -2.79
N TYR A 38 -7.39 -4.51 -3.81
CA TYR A 38 -6.39 -4.94 -4.77
C TYR A 38 -5.03 -5.17 -4.10
N ASP A 39 -4.54 -4.21 -3.32
CA ASP A 39 -3.23 -4.29 -2.67
C ASP A 39 -3.19 -5.45 -1.68
N VAL A 40 -4.24 -5.68 -0.90
CA VAL A 40 -4.32 -6.81 0.02
C VAL A 40 -4.31 -8.14 -0.75
N ILE A 41 -5.18 -8.31 -1.74
CA ILE A 41 -5.29 -9.58 -2.46
C ILE A 41 -4.01 -9.89 -3.24
N VAL A 42 -3.53 -8.92 -4.02
CA VAL A 42 -2.37 -9.13 -4.90
C VAL A 42 -1.10 -9.30 -4.08
N SER A 43 -0.90 -8.51 -3.02
CA SER A 43 0.25 -8.71 -2.14
C SER A 43 0.20 -10.06 -1.44
N LEU A 44 -0.96 -10.50 -0.94
CA LEU A 44 -1.08 -11.83 -0.32
C LEU A 44 -0.75 -12.95 -1.31
N ILE A 45 -1.20 -12.86 -2.57
CA ILE A 45 -0.86 -13.82 -3.60
C ILE A 45 0.66 -13.84 -3.84
N ILE A 46 1.28 -12.67 -4.05
CA ILE A 46 2.72 -12.58 -4.31
C ILE A 46 3.52 -13.11 -3.13
N LEU A 47 3.23 -12.63 -1.91
CA LEU A 47 3.92 -13.06 -0.70
C LEU A 47 3.77 -14.57 -0.48
N LYS A 48 2.58 -15.13 -0.75
CA LYS A 48 2.36 -16.57 -0.59
C LYS A 48 3.09 -17.40 -1.65
N LEU A 49 3.15 -16.92 -2.89
CA LEU A 49 3.93 -17.58 -3.93
C LEU A 49 5.42 -17.58 -3.58
N VAL A 50 5.96 -16.44 -3.16
CA VAL A 50 7.37 -16.32 -2.73
C VAL A 50 7.67 -17.24 -1.55
N ASP A 51 6.81 -17.24 -0.53
CA ASP A 51 6.88 -18.11 0.64
C ASP A 51 6.95 -19.60 0.26
N LEU A 52 6.16 -20.02 -0.73
CA LEU A 52 6.13 -21.41 -1.20
C LEU A 52 7.29 -21.79 -2.12
N THR A 53 7.86 -20.85 -2.89
CA THR A 53 8.89 -21.17 -3.88
C THR A 53 10.32 -21.05 -3.36
N ILE A 54 10.61 -20.00 -2.59
CA ILE A 54 11.99 -19.68 -2.15
C ILE A 54 12.09 -19.43 -0.64
N GLY A 55 10.96 -19.23 0.05
CA GLY A 55 10.93 -18.82 1.44
C GLY A 55 11.01 -17.29 1.56
N LEU A 56 10.02 -16.71 2.25
CA LEU A 56 9.90 -15.25 2.40
C LEU A 56 10.67 -14.70 3.62
N ARG A 57 10.81 -15.50 4.68
CA ARG A 57 11.41 -15.10 5.96
C ARG A 57 12.49 -16.10 6.36
N VAL A 58 13.56 -15.61 6.99
CA VAL A 58 14.60 -16.44 7.60
C VAL A 58 14.05 -17.24 8.78
N ASP A 59 14.78 -18.29 9.17
CA ASP A 59 14.46 -19.05 10.39
C ASP A 59 14.53 -18.17 11.64
N ALA A 60 13.67 -18.48 12.62
CA ALA A 60 13.52 -17.68 13.84
C ALA A 60 14.79 -17.61 14.70
N GLU A 61 15.66 -18.61 14.60
CA GLU A 61 16.96 -18.63 15.29
C GLU A 61 17.95 -17.66 14.63
N ILE A 62 18.01 -17.66 13.30
CA ILE A 62 18.80 -16.70 12.50
C ILE A 62 18.32 -15.26 12.76
N GLU A 63 17.00 -15.04 12.82
CA GLU A 63 16.44 -13.73 13.12
C GLU A 63 16.82 -13.24 14.53
N ARG A 64 16.99 -14.15 15.49
CA ARG A 64 17.43 -13.84 16.87
C ARG A 64 18.92 -13.55 16.98
N GLU A 65 19.75 -14.28 16.24
CA GLU A 65 21.20 -14.07 16.22
C GLU A 65 21.59 -12.77 15.52
N GLY A 66 20.75 -12.29 14.59
CA GLY A 66 20.90 -11.02 13.90
C GLY A 66 21.16 -11.22 12.42
N LEU A 67 20.36 -10.53 11.59
CA LEU A 67 20.44 -10.60 10.14
C LEU A 67 21.78 -10.09 9.59
N ASP A 68 22.39 -9.12 10.26
CA ASP A 68 23.68 -8.55 9.85
C ASP A 68 24.80 -9.60 9.96
N LEU A 69 24.82 -10.37 11.06
CA LEU A 69 25.77 -11.45 11.25
C LEU A 69 25.50 -12.61 10.28
N ALA A 70 24.24 -13.02 10.15
CA ALA A 70 23.88 -14.23 9.41
C ALA A 70 23.80 -14.06 7.88
N LEU A 71 23.43 -12.87 7.39
CA LEU A 71 23.26 -12.61 5.95
C LEU A 71 24.36 -11.73 5.37
N HIS A 72 24.97 -10.86 6.17
CA HIS A 72 25.98 -9.91 5.71
C HIS A 72 27.38 -10.16 6.29
N GLY A 73 27.52 -11.06 7.28
CA GLY A 73 28.80 -11.36 7.93
C GLY A 73 29.37 -10.17 8.71
N GLU A 74 28.54 -9.18 9.02
CA GLU A 74 28.95 -7.97 9.72
C GLU A 74 28.77 -8.18 11.22
N ALA A 75 29.86 -8.06 11.97
CA ALA A 75 29.84 -7.92 13.43
C ALA A 75 30.21 -6.47 13.75
N VAL A 76 29.30 -5.74 14.40
CA VAL A 76 29.62 -4.41 14.95
C VAL A 76 30.63 -4.65 16.08
N GLN A 77 31.90 -4.28 15.82
CA GLN A 77 32.97 -4.24 16.83
C GLN A 77 32.78 -3.08 17.81
#